data_AF-A0A7C4CCS6-F1
#
_entry.id   AF-A0A7C4CCS6-F1
#
_cell.length_a   1.000
_cell.length_b   1.000
_cell.length_c   1.000
_cell.angle_alpha   90.00
_cell.angle_beta   90.00
_cell.angle_gamma   90.00
#
_symmetry.space_group_name_H-M   'P 1'
#
loop_
_entity.id
_entity.type
_entity.pdbx_description
1 polymer ?
#
loop_
_entity_poly.entity_id
_entity_poly.type
_entity_poly.pdbx_seq_one_letter_code
_entity_poly.pdbx_strand_id
1 'polypeptide(L)'
;MPRRRSRPLLPTLVILALAVGLVLVLRPRLARPRPAPPPEPKPAPARSLDPALAARLEPLLDDWLARWRKTDPGFSLARLRALAEYEIETPRPEPELAPDSAAALLRRREAAGLISHSPDRSRYIDLNAYAEVVVSRTGTRVYSEPDQLVELVDLRRRTRTRLAFHGTASATDAARWLDDSTVVLCGSSENPAGARSHRLPELRLARLNRRTVATYTLP
;
A
#
# COMPACT_ATOMS: atom_id res chain seq x y z
N MET A 1 60.63 -55.33 -29.55
CA MET A 1 59.28 -55.01 -29.03
C MET A 1 59.09 -53.49 -29.03
N PRO A 2 58.17 -52.93 -29.84
CA PRO A 2 58.00 -51.48 -29.96
C PRO A 2 57.00 -50.95 -28.92
N ARG A 3 57.39 -49.90 -28.18
CA ARG A 3 56.50 -49.17 -27.28
C ARG A 3 55.67 -48.15 -28.07
N ARG A 4 54.36 -48.43 -28.24
CA ARG A 4 53.37 -47.46 -28.72
C ARG A 4 53.18 -46.36 -27.68
N ARG A 5 53.52 -45.12 -28.02
CA ARG A 5 53.17 -43.92 -27.25
C ARG A 5 51.78 -43.45 -27.69
N SER A 6 50.81 -43.52 -26.79
CA SER A 6 49.48 -42.92 -26.93
C SER A 6 49.55 -41.40 -26.76
N ARG A 7 49.09 -40.65 -27.76
CA ARG A 7 48.91 -39.18 -27.67
C ARG A 7 47.61 -38.87 -26.92
N PRO A 8 47.58 -37.89 -25.99
CA PRO A 8 46.35 -37.49 -25.32
C PRO A 8 45.52 -36.58 -26.23
N LEU A 9 44.32 -37.02 -26.60
CA LEU A 9 43.28 -36.21 -27.21
C LEU A 9 42.45 -35.58 -26.08
N LEU A 10 42.87 -34.43 -25.55
CA LEU A 10 42.13 -33.80 -24.44
C LEU A 10 42.00 -32.26 -24.41
N PRO A 11 42.47 -31.43 -25.37
CA PRO A 11 42.18 -29.99 -25.28
C PRO A 11 40.86 -29.58 -25.97
N THR A 12 40.25 -30.39 -26.84
CA THR A 12 39.16 -29.92 -27.71
C THR A 12 37.76 -29.98 -27.06
N LEU A 13 37.54 -30.87 -26.09
CA LEU A 13 36.22 -31.02 -25.43
C LEU A 13 35.92 -29.92 -24.39
N VAL A 14 36.94 -29.30 -23.80
CA VAL A 14 36.77 -28.24 -22.79
C VAL A 14 36.32 -26.91 -23.40
N ILE A 15 36.74 -26.62 -24.63
CA ILE A 15 36.40 -25.35 -25.32
C ILE A 15 34.92 -25.34 -25.75
N LEU A 16 34.34 -26.49 -26.12
CA LEU A 16 32.94 -26.56 -26.54
C LEU A 16 31.96 -26.38 -25.36
N ALA A 17 32.32 -26.85 -24.16
CA ALA A 17 31.49 -26.70 -22.95
C ALA A 17 31.40 -25.23 -22.48
N LEU A 18 32.46 -24.44 -22.64
CA LEU A 18 32.47 -23.01 -22.30
C LEU A 18 31.63 -22.16 -23.27
N ALA A 19 31.59 -22.52 -24.57
CA ALA A 19 30.78 -21.80 -25.56
C ALA A 19 29.27 -22.01 -25.35
N VAL A 20 28.83 -23.21 -24.96
CA VAL A 20 27.40 -23.47 -24.65
C VAL A 20 26.97 -22.80 -23.35
N GLY A 21 27.85 -22.74 -22.34
CA GLY A 21 27.59 -22.01 -21.09
C GLY A 21 27.43 -20.50 -21.31
N LEU A 22 28.23 -19.88 -22.18
CA LEU A 22 28.16 -18.44 -22.44
C LEU A 22 26.90 -18.01 -23.21
N VAL A 23 26.41 -18.86 -24.13
CA VAL A 23 25.17 -18.60 -24.88
C VAL A 23 23.92 -18.72 -23.98
N LEU A 24 23.97 -19.51 -22.90
CA LEU A 24 22.86 -19.61 -21.93
C LEU A 24 22.81 -18.43 -20.96
N VAL A 25 23.93 -17.76 -20.67
CA VAL A 25 23.97 -16.56 -19.81
C VAL A 25 23.57 -15.28 -20.57
N LEU A 26 23.72 -15.28 -21.89
CA LEU A 26 23.36 -14.17 -22.78
C LEU A 26 21.99 -14.33 -23.45
N ARG A 27 21.03 -15.03 -22.83
CA ARG A 27 19.65 -14.83 -23.26
C ARG A 27 19.30 -13.37 -22.97
N PRO A 28 19.01 -12.53 -24.00
CA PRO A 28 18.52 -11.19 -23.75
C PRO A 28 17.34 -11.35 -22.81
N ARG A 29 17.38 -10.68 -21.66
CA ARG A 29 16.21 -10.55 -20.79
C ARG A 29 15.15 -9.93 -21.68
N LEU A 30 14.31 -10.77 -22.30
CA LEU A 30 13.11 -10.33 -22.99
C LEU A 30 12.42 -9.46 -21.96
N ALA A 31 12.40 -8.16 -22.24
CA ALA A 31 11.86 -7.17 -21.33
C ALA A 31 10.48 -7.69 -20.95
N ARG A 32 10.30 -8.06 -19.67
CA ARG A 32 8.98 -8.49 -19.22
C ARG A 32 8.05 -7.35 -19.61
N PRO A 33 6.93 -7.63 -20.32
CA PRO A 33 6.00 -6.59 -20.70
C PRO A 33 5.68 -5.80 -19.44
N ARG A 34 5.87 -4.47 -19.52
CA ARG A 34 5.59 -3.58 -18.40
C ARG A 34 4.15 -3.86 -17.96
N PRO A 35 3.89 -4.17 -16.69
CA PRO A 35 2.53 -4.40 -16.24
C PRO A 35 1.68 -3.19 -16.65
N ALA A 36 0.50 -3.47 -17.22
CA ALA A 36 -0.41 -2.41 -17.61
C ALA A 36 -0.67 -1.49 -16.41
N PRO A 37 -0.78 -0.16 -16.62
CA PRO A 37 -1.16 0.74 -15.54
C PRO A 37 -2.49 0.25 -14.94
N PRO A 38 -2.69 0.41 -13.62
CA PRO A 38 -3.97 0.07 -13.00
C PRO A 38 -5.08 0.84 -13.72
N PRO A 39 -6.27 0.22 -13.89
CA PRO A 39 -7.39 0.87 -14.56
C PRO A 39 -7.69 2.22 -13.87
N GLU A 40 -7.92 3.25 -14.69
CA GLU A 40 -8.30 4.56 -14.15
C GLU A 40 -9.61 4.44 -13.35
N PRO A 41 -9.71 5.10 -12.18
CA PRO A 41 -10.93 5.07 -11.38
C PRO A 41 -12.11 5.60 -12.20
N LYS A 42 -13.21 4.85 -12.25
CA LYS A 42 -14.42 5.34 -12.91
C LYS A 42 -15.02 6.48 -12.06
N PRO A 43 -15.34 7.64 -12.67
CA PRO A 43 -16.01 8.72 -11.95
C PRO A 43 -17.31 8.18 -11.33
N ALA A 44 -17.46 8.37 -10.02
CA ALA A 44 -18.70 8.05 -9.35
C ALA A 44 -19.72 9.16 -9.65
N PRO A 45 -21.03 8.85 -9.78
CA PRO A 45 -22.04 9.90 -9.72
C PRO A 45 -21.85 10.66 -8.41
N ALA A 46 -21.97 11.99 -8.44
CA ALA A 46 -21.75 12.90 -7.31
C ALA A 46 -22.78 12.66 -6.18
N ARG A 47 -22.60 11.55 -5.47
CA ARG A 47 -23.46 11.10 -4.38
C ARG A 47 -22.86 11.60 -3.08
N SER A 48 -23.69 12.21 -2.25
CA SER A 48 -23.31 12.56 -0.87
C SER A 48 -23.00 11.29 -0.07
N LEU A 49 -22.17 11.43 0.96
CA LEU A 49 -22.02 10.37 1.95
C LEU A 49 -23.36 10.12 2.63
N ASP A 50 -23.72 8.84 2.82
CA ASP A 50 -24.96 8.46 3.50
C ASP A 50 -25.00 9.07 4.92
N PRO A 51 -26.09 9.77 5.31
CA PRO A 51 -26.14 10.46 6.60
C PRO A 51 -26.01 9.54 7.82
N ALA A 52 -26.57 8.32 7.75
CA ALA A 52 -26.48 7.37 8.86
C ALA A 52 -25.04 6.84 9.00
N LEU A 53 -24.37 6.57 7.87
CA LEU A 53 -22.94 6.26 7.86
C LEU A 53 -22.10 7.42 8.39
N ALA A 54 -22.36 8.65 7.96
CA ALA A 54 -21.66 9.84 8.44
C ALA A 54 -21.74 9.94 9.97
N ALA A 55 -22.94 9.83 10.55
CA ALA A 55 -23.14 9.87 12.00
C ALA A 55 -22.35 8.77 12.75
N ARG A 56 -22.21 7.57 12.17
CA ARG A 56 -21.39 6.50 12.75
C ARG A 56 -19.88 6.78 12.66
N LEU A 57 -19.44 7.48 11.62
CA LEU A 57 -18.02 7.80 11.39
C LEU A 57 -17.55 9.00 12.20
N GLU A 58 -18.40 9.98 12.48
CA GLU A 58 -18.02 11.19 13.22
C GLU A 58 -17.27 10.91 14.53
N PRO A 59 -17.75 10.05 15.46
CA PRO A 59 -17.02 9.78 16.70
C PRO A 59 -15.70 9.03 16.49
N LEU A 60 -15.53 8.32 15.38
CA LEU A 60 -14.27 7.61 15.06
C LEU A 60 -13.20 8.55 14.49
N LEU A 61 -13.62 9.69 13.95
CA LEU A 61 -12.80 10.62 13.18
C LEU A 61 -12.67 11.99 13.86
N ASP A 62 -12.92 12.08 15.17
CA ASP A 62 -12.99 13.34 15.92
C ASP A 62 -11.74 14.22 15.73
N ASP A 63 -10.55 13.64 15.86
CA ASP A 63 -9.26 14.32 15.68
C ASP A 63 -9.09 14.84 14.26
N TRP A 64 -9.46 14.04 13.26
CA TRP A 64 -9.35 14.43 11.85
C TRP A 64 -10.37 15.53 11.52
N LEU A 65 -11.61 15.41 12.00
CA LEU A 65 -12.64 16.43 11.86
C LEU A 65 -12.22 17.73 12.54
N ALA A 66 -11.67 17.66 13.76
CA ALA A 66 -11.18 18.81 14.49
C ALA A 66 -10.06 19.55 13.73
N ARG A 67 -9.15 18.82 13.07
CA ARG A 67 -8.12 19.44 12.21
C ARG A 67 -8.74 20.23 11.06
N TRP A 68 -9.69 19.66 10.33
CA TRP A 68 -10.30 20.34 9.18
C TRP A 68 -11.21 21.49 9.59
N ARG A 69 -11.88 21.39 10.76
CA ARG A 69 -12.69 22.48 11.32
C ARG A 69 -11.88 23.71 11.72
N LYS A 70 -10.57 23.58 11.95
CA LYS A 70 -9.68 24.74 12.13
C LYS A 70 -9.48 25.55 10.85
N THR A 71 -9.57 24.89 9.70
CA THR A 71 -9.41 25.53 8.38
C THR A 71 -10.75 25.99 7.81
N ASP A 72 -11.80 25.16 7.95
CA ASP A 72 -13.18 25.46 7.55
C ASP A 72 -14.12 25.12 8.72
N PRO A 73 -14.54 26.10 9.55
CA PRO A 73 -15.42 25.86 10.69
C PRO A 73 -16.75 25.18 10.36
N GLY A 74 -17.21 25.29 9.11
CA GLY A 74 -18.42 24.62 8.61
C GLY A 74 -18.17 23.20 8.09
N PHE A 75 -16.96 22.65 8.23
CA PHE A 75 -16.63 21.32 7.74
C PHE A 75 -17.40 20.22 8.48
N SER A 76 -18.03 19.35 7.68
CA SER A 76 -18.74 18.15 8.13
C SER A 76 -18.70 17.06 7.06
N LEU A 77 -18.87 15.80 7.48
CA LEU A 77 -18.89 14.66 6.56
C LEU A 77 -20.03 14.75 5.53
N ALA A 78 -21.14 15.41 5.86
CA ALA A 78 -22.29 15.60 4.97
C ALA A 78 -21.97 16.46 3.73
N ARG A 79 -20.88 17.25 3.78
CA ARG A 79 -20.41 18.06 2.65
C ARG A 79 -19.56 17.27 1.65
N LEU A 80 -19.09 16.08 2.03
CA LEU A 80 -18.30 15.25 1.15
C LEU A 80 -19.16 14.67 0.02
N ARG A 81 -18.57 14.53 -1.16
CA ARG A 81 -19.16 13.95 -2.36
C ARG A 81 -18.28 12.82 -2.87
N ALA A 82 -18.92 11.75 -3.32
CA ALA A 82 -18.24 10.64 -3.96
C ALA A 82 -17.51 11.14 -5.21
N LEU A 83 -16.20 10.89 -5.27
CA LEU A 83 -15.34 11.24 -6.38
C LEU A 83 -15.15 10.03 -7.30
N ALA A 84 -14.81 8.89 -6.71
CA ALA A 84 -14.49 7.68 -7.44
C ALA A 84 -14.81 6.43 -6.62
N GLU A 85 -14.99 5.30 -7.30
CA GLU A 85 -15.01 3.97 -6.70
C GLU A 85 -14.12 3.05 -7.54
N TYR A 86 -13.30 2.25 -6.85
CA TYR A 86 -12.43 1.26 -7.51
C TYR A 86 -12.45 -0.08 -6.78
N GLU A 87 -12.13 -1.13 -7.52
CA GLU A 87 -11.98 -2.46 -6.96
C GLU A 87 -10.64 -2.59 -6.23
N ILE A 88 -10.66 -3.23 -5.08
CA ILE A 88 -9.46 -3.59 -4.32
C ILE A 88 -8.65 -4.61 -5.14
N GLU A 89 -7.35 -4.35 -5.27
CA GLU A 89 -6.42 -5.23 -5.97
C GLU A 89 -6.48 -6.68 -5.45
N THR A 90 -6.08 -7.64 -6.29
CA THR A 90 -5.94 -9.03 -5.87
C THR A 90 -4.90 -9.12 -4.75
N PRO A 91 -5.20 -9.80 -3.62
CA PRO A 91 -4.24 -9.99 -2.54
C PRO A 91 -2.98 -10.67 -3.05
N ARG A 92 -1.82 -10.19 -2.59
CA ARG A 92 -0.52 -10.75 -2.89
C ARG A 92 -0.01 -11.53 -1.68
N PRO A 93 0.73 -12.63 -1.86
CA PRO A 93 1.40 -13.30 -0.75
C PRO A 93 2.28 -12.30 0.01
N GLU A 94 2.22 -12.34 1.33
CA GLU A 94 3.15 -11.59 2.16
C GLU A 94 4.56 -12.19 1.99
N PRO A 95 5.61 -11.37 1.74
CA PRO A 95 6.97 -11.88 1.69
C PRO A 95 7.31 -12.57 3.01
N GLU A 96 7.91 -13.75 2.90
CA GLU A 96 8.27 -14.55 4.06
C GLU A 96 9.44 -13.90 4.80
N LEU A 97 9.11 -13.18 5.88
CA LEU A 97 10.08 -12.76 6.89
C LEU A 97 10.24 -13.86 7.92
N ALA A 98 11.44 -14.01 8.46
CA ALA A 98 11.64 -14.85 9.64
C ALA A 98 10.65 -14.43 10.75
N PRO A 99 9.97 -15.37 11.45
CA PRO A 99 8.89 -15.04 12.39
C PRO A 99 9.26 -13.99 13.44
N ASP A 100 10.47 -14.09 14.01
CA ASP A 100 10.96 -13.15 15.01
C ASP A 100 11.14 -11.73 14.44
N SER A 101 11.57 -11.64 13.18
CA SER A 101 11.73 -10.37 12.45
C SER A 101 10.37 -9.75 12.12
N ALA A 102 9.38 -10.57 11.73
CA ALA A 102 8.03 -10.10 11.42
C ALA A 102 7.32 -9.52 12.66
N ALA A 103 7.36 -10.25 13.78
CA ALA A 103 6.74 -9.81 15.02
C ALA A 103 7.43 -8.57 15.61
N ALA A 104 8.76 -8.50 15.55
CA ALA A 104 9.51 -7.32 15.98
C ALA A 104 9.20 -6.10 15.12
N LEU A 105 9.13 -6.27 13.80
CA LEU A 105 8.77 -5.18 12.88
C LEU A 105 7.36 -4.68 13.16
N LEU A 106 6.37 -5.56 13.29
CA LEU A 106 4.99 -5.16 13.58
C LEU A 106 4.90 -4.32 14.86
N ARG A 107 5.52 -4.77 15.95
CA ARG A 107 5.54 -4.02 17.22
C ARG A 107 6.14 -2.62 17.08
N ARG A 108 7.21 -2.48 16.29
CA ARG A 108 7.82 -1.16 16.02
C ARG A 108 6.86 -0.25 15.28
N ARG A 109 6.17 -0.78 14.26
CA ARG A 109 5.20 -0.03 13.46
C ARG A 109 3.96 0.36 14.27
N GLU A 110 3.50 -0.53 15.16
CA GLU A 110 2.44 -0.24 16.13
C GLU A 110 2.84 0.91 17.06
N ALA A 111 4.04 0.84 17.65
CA ALA A 111 4.57 1.90 18.52
C ALA A 111 4.76 3.23 17.77
N ALA A 112 4.98 3.19 16.46
CA ALA A 112 5.05 4.35 15.58
C ALA A 112 3.68 4.90 15.15
N GLY A 113 2.57 4.27 15.54
CA GLY A 113 1.22 4.69 15.16
C GLY A 113 0.86 4.40 13.70
N LEU A 114 1.60 3.53 13.02
CA LEU A 114 1.37 3.20 11.60
C LEU A 114 0.37 2.05 11.40
N ILE A 115 -0.05 1.39 12.48
CA ILE A 115 -0.88 0.18 12.42
C ILE A 115 -2.25 0.43 13.02
N SER A 116 -3.30 0.05 12.30
CA SER A 116 -4.69 0.06 12.79
C SER A 116 -5.29 -1.34 12.70
N HIS A 117 -5.50 -1.99 13.85
CA HIS A 117 -6.02 -3.35 13.92
C HIS A 117 -7.53 -3.41 13.69
N SER A 118 -7.97 -4.43 12.96
CA SER A 118 -9.38 -4.84 12.92
C SER A 118 -9.89 -5.24 14.32
N PRO A 119 -11.20 -5.15 14.58
CA PRO A 119 -11.77 -5.53 15.87
C PRO A 119 -11.39 -6.94 16.33
N ASP A 120 -11.44 -7.92 15.42
CA ASP A 120 -11.04 -9.31 15.72
C ASP A 120 -9.52 -9.57 15.68
N ARG A 121 -8.71 -8.53 15.40
CA ARG A 121 -7.25 -8.55 15.24
C ARG A 121 -6.74 -9.57 14.21
N SER A 122 -7.59 -10.10 13.34
CA SER A 122 -7.17 -11.00 12.25
C SER A 122 -6.47 -10.25 11.11
N ARG A 123 -6.72 -8.93 11.03
CA ARG A 123 -6.21 -8.03 10.01
C ARG A 123 -5.73 -6.72 10.62
N TYR A 124 -4.85 -6.04 9.91
CA TYR A 124 -4.50 -4.66 10.22
C TYR A 124 -4.31 -3.83 8.96
N ILE A 125 -4.46 -2.52 9.09
CA ILE A 125 -4.03 -1.55 8.09
C ILE A 125 -2.64 -1.06 8.45
N ASP A 126 -1.73 -1.15 7.50
CA ASP A 126 -0.45 -0.43 7.51
C ASP A 126 -0.62 0.89 6.76
N LEU A 127 -0.53 1.99 7.49
CA LEU A 127 -0.75 3.35 6.96
C LEU A 127 0.36 3.81 6.03
N ASN A 128 1.58 3.26 6.14
CA ASN A 128 2.66 3.63 5.23
C ASN A 128 3.67 2.49 5.09
N ALA A 129 3.37 1.51 4.26
CA ALA A 129 4.22 0.33 4.03
C ALA A 129 5.62 0.68 3.48
N TYR A 130 5.83 1.90 2.97
CA TYR A 130 7.16 2.40 2.57
C TYR A 130 7.94 3.05 3.70
N ALA A 131 7.31 3.33 4.85
CA ALA A 131 8.01 3.91 5.97
C ALA A 131 8.99 2.93 6.62
N GLU A 132 10.21 3.40 6.88
CA GLU A 132 11.17 2.71 7.73
C GLU A 132 11.01 3.18 9.18
N VAL A 133 10.90 2.23 10.11
CA VAL A 133 10.80 2.53 11.54
C VAL A 133 12.09 2.12 12.24
N VAL A 134 12.83 3.13 12.70
CA VAL A 134 14.08 2.97 13.43
C VAL A 134 13.84 3.23 14.91
N VAL A 135 14.10 2.22 15.74
CA VAL A 135 14.01 2.33 17.20
C VAL A 135 15.42 2.45 17.77
N SER A 136 15.65 3.50 18.55
CA SER A 136 16.92 3.80 19.19
C SER A 136 16.74 4.11 20.67
N ARG A 137 17.84 4.31 21.40
CA ARG A 137 17.79 4.72 22.82
C ARG A 137 17.11 6.07 23.04
N THR A 138 17.10 6.94 22.03
CA THR A 138 16.50 8.29 22.11
C THR A 138 15.04 8.32 21.65
N GLY A 139 14.48 7.17 21.27
CA GLY A 139 13.09 7.03 20.84
C GLY A 139 12.94 6.38 19.47
N THR A 140 11.69 6.38 18.98
CA THR A 140 11.29 5.86 17.66
C THR A 140 11.31 6.98 16.63
N ARG A 141 11.96 6.74 15.49
CA ARG A 141 11.93 7.62 14.31
C ARG A 141 11.28 6.89 13.15
N VAL A 142 10.47 7.63 12.39
CA VAL A 142 9.81 7.16 11.18
C VAL A 142 10.40 7.94 10.01
N TYR A 143 11.03 7.22 9.09
CA TYR A 143 11.51 7.76 7.82
C TYR A 143 10.50 7.37 6.75
N SER A 144 9.90 8.35 6.08
CA SER A 144 8.89 8.11 5.04
C SER A 144 9.41 8.61 3.70
N GLU A 145 9.13 7.83 2.65
CA GLU A 145 9.27 8.29 1.28
C GLU A 145 8.24 9.40 0.97
N PRO A 146 8.46 10.21 -0.08
CA PRO A 146 7.47 11.19 -0.53
C PRO A 146 6.13 10.56 -0.91
N ASP A 147 6.17 9.31 -1.37
CA ASP A 147 4.99 8.51 -1.69
C ASP A 147 4.56 7.67 -0.48
N GLN A 148 3.26 7.44 -0.34
CA GLN A 148 2.69 6.63 0.73
C GLN A 148 1.89 5.46 0.16
N LEU A 149 2.20 4.25 0.64
CA LEU A 149 1.47 3.02 0.31
C LEU A 149 0.67 2.56 1.53
N VAL A 150 -0.66 2.48 1.40
CA VAL A 150 -1.56 1.96 2.44
C VAL A 150 -1.95 0.53 2.09
N GLU A 151 -1.66 -0.42 2.98
CA GLU A 151 -1.94 -1.84 2.78
C GLU A 151 -2.86 -2.41 3.87
N LEU A 152 -3.74 -3.32 3.45
CA LEU A 152 -4.40 -4.29 4.33
C LEU A 152 -3.52 -5.53 4.43
N VAL A 153 -3.24 -5.97 5.65
CA VAL A 153 -2.56 -7.24 5.92
C VAL A 153 -3.54 -8.19 6.60
N ASP A 154 -3.68 -9.40 6.03
CA ASP A 154 -4.48 -10.49 6.59
C ASP A 154 -3.53 -11.54 7.19
N LEU A 155 -3.55 -11.64 8.52
CA LEU A 155 -2.66 -12.51 9.27
C LEU A 155 -3.02 -13.99 9.11
N ARG A 156 -4.31 -14.29 8.90
CA ARG A 156 -4.78 -15.68 8.72
C ARG A 156 -4.39 -16.20 7.35
N ARG A 157 -4.56 -15.36 6.32
CA ARG A 157 -4.26 -15.71 4.93
C ARG A 157 -2.82 -15.44 4.53
N ARG A 158 -2.05 -14.72 5.35
CA ARG A 158 -0.68 -14.25 5.06
C ARG A 158 -0.63 -13.50 3.73
N THR A 159 -1.57 -12.58 3.54
CA THR A 159 -1.68 -11.79 2.31
C THR A 159 -1.65 -10.30 2.60
N ARG A 160 -1.10 -9.54 1.65
CA ARG A 160 -1.16 -8.08 1.62
C ARG A 160 -1.97 -7.59 0.44
N THR A 161 -2.76 -6.56 0.66
CA THR A 161 -3.62 -5.97 -0.37
C THR A 161 -3.46 -4.46 -0.33
N ARG A 162 -3.09 -3.85 -1.45
CA ARG A 162 -3.02 -2.40 -1.56
C ARG A 162 -4.43 -1.82 -1.48
N LEU A 163 -4.65 -0.91 -0.54
CA LEU A 163 -5.90 -0.17 -0.42
C LEU A 163 -5.80 1.20 -1.07
N ALA A 164 -4.67 1.89 -0.90
CA ALA A 164 -4.42 3.20 -1.49
C ALA A 164 -2.93 3.38 -1.77
N PHE A 165 -2.65 4.27 -2.72
CA PHE A 165 -1.32 4.79 -2.96
C PHE A 165 -1.44 6.26 -3.24
N HIS A 166 -0.51 6.99 -2.67
CA HIS A 166 -0.46 8.42 -2.71
C HIS A 166 0.90 8.82 -3.25
N GLY A 167 0.89 9.64 -4.29
CA GLY A 167 2.05 10.45 -4.61
C GLY A 167 2.22 11.58 -3.60
N THR A 168 3.23 12.42 -3.82
CA THR A 168 3.64 13.54 -2.95
C THR A 168 2.54 14.53 -2.55
N ALA A 169 1.47 14.65 -3.34
CA ALA A 169 0.43 15.65 -3.15
C ALA A 169 -0.77 15.16 -2.31
N SER A 170 -0.76 13.90 -1.87
CA SER A 170 -1.83 13.31 -1.07
C SER A 170 -1.28 12.45 0.06
N ALA A 171 -2.09 12.20 1.08
CA ALA A 171 -1.72 11.32 2.18
C ALA A 171 -2.96 10.74 2.87
N THR A 172 -2.83 9.56 3.46
CA THR A 172 -3.73 9.01 4.47
C THR A 172 -3.12 9.26 5.86
N ASP A 173 -3.82 10.00 6.71
CA ASP A 173 -3.35 10.33 8.06
C ASP A 173 -3.72 9.26 9.08
N ALA A 174 -4.88 8.62 8.89
CA ALA A 174 -5.39 7.64 9.83
C ALA A 174 -6.32 6.63 9.17
N ALA A 175 -6.43 5.46 9.82
CA ALA A 175 -7.38 4.40 9.49
C ALA A 175 -8.19 4.04 10.74
N ARG A 176 -9.50 3.89 10.57
CA ARG A 176 -10.43 3.48 11.63
C ARG A 176 -11.34 2.38 11.11
N TRP A 177 -11.44 1.30 11.87
CA TRP A 177 -12.35 0.22 11.56
C TRP A 177 -13.75 0.56 12.06
N LEU A 178 -14.73 0.46 11.18
CA LEU A 178 -16.14 0.58 11.54
C LEU A 178 -16.71 -0.77 12.02
N ASP A 179 -16.25 -1.84 11.39
CA ASP A 179 -16.52 -3.24 11.70
C ASP A 179 -15.42 -4.11 11.07
N ASP A 180 -15.48 -5.44 11.21
CA ASP A 180 -14.48 -6.35 10.63
C ASP A 180 -14.39 -6.31 9.10
N SER A 181 -15.36 -5.76 8.39
CA SER A 181 -15.40 -5.73 6.92
C SER A 181 -15.26 -4.34 6.32
N THR A 182 -15.29 -3.30 7.15
CA THR A 182 -15.36 -1.91 6.71
C THR A 182 -14.32 -1.08 7.46
N VAL A 183 -13.44 -0.45 6.68
CA VAL A 183 -12.44 0.48 7.21
C VAL A 183 -12.56 1.81 6.50
N VAL A 184 -12.45 2.89 7.27
CA VAL A 184 -12.34 4.25 6.75
C VAL A 184 -10.87 4.68 6.82
N LEU A 185 -10.38 5.22 5.72
CA LEU A 185 -9.08 5.89 5.63
C LEU A 185 -9.36 7.38 5.48
N CYS A 186 -8.77 8.22 6.32
CA CYS A 186 -8.96 9.66 6.26
C CYS A 186 -7.62 10.36 6.11
N GLY A 187 -7.59 11.40 5.29
CA GLY A 187 -6.37 12.13 5.01
C GLY A 187 -6.64 13.36 4.18
N SER A 188 -5.77 13.58 3.19
CA SER A 188 -5.78 14.77 2.36
C SER A 188 -5.39 14.47 0.92
N SER A 189 -5.96 15.22 -0.02
CA SER A 189 -5.62 15.16 -1.44
C SER A 189 -5.29 16.55 -1.98
N GLU A 190 -4.62 16.61 -3.13
CA GLU A 190 -4.44 17.86 -3.86
C GLU A 190 -5.79 18.39 -4.38
N ASN A 191 -5.94 19.71 -4.42
CA ASN A 191 -7.04 20.34 -5.13
C ASN A 191 -6.72 20.38 -6.65
N PRO A 192 -7.44 19.65 -7.50
CA PRO A 192 -7.18 19.62 -8.93
C PRO A 192 -7.42 20.97 -9.62
N ALA A 193 -8.15 21.91 -8.99
CA ALA A 193 -8.48 23.21 -9.57
C ALA A 193 -7.30 24.22 -9.60
N GLY A 194 -6.10 23.85 -9.15
CA GLY A 194 -4.85 24.61 -9.35
C GLY A 194 -4.76 25.98 -8.68
N ALA A 195 -5.82 26.46 -8.03
CA ALA A 195 -5.84 27.75 -7.34
C ALA A 195 -5.26 27.63 -5.92
N ARG A 196 -3.93 27.69 -5.83
CA ARG A 196 -3.12 27.64 -4.59
C ARG A 196 -3.21 26.29 -3.84
N SER A 197 -2.10 25.94 -3.20
CA SER A 197 -1.75 24.66 -2.56
C SER A 197 -2.64 24.24 -1.37
N HIS A 198 -3.96 24.32 -1.50
CA HIS A 198 -4.89 23.89 -0.48
C HIS A 198 -5.15 22.39 -0.67
N ARG A 199 -4.72 21.62 0.32
CA ARG A 199 -5.13 20.21 0.43
C ARG A 199 -6.62 20.15 0.78
N LEU A 200 -7.34 19.22 0.16
CA LEU A 200 -8.74 18.93 0.46
C LEU A 200 -8.84 17.74 1.41
N PRO A 201 -9.84 17.70 2.32
CA PRO A 201 -10.12 16.53 3.13
C PRO A 201 -10.55 15.38 2.23
N GLU A 202 -9.90 14.24 2.38
CA GLU A 202 -10.22 13.04 1.63
C GLU A 202 -10.56 11.89 2.57
N LEU A 203 -11.68 11.22 2.29
CA LEU A 203 -12.16 10.04 3.01
C LEU A 203 -12.30 8.89 2.01
N ARG A 204 -11.65 7.76 2.29
CA ARG A 204 -11.87 6.51 1.55
C ARG A 204 -12.58 5.51 2.43
N LEU A 205 -13.64 4.90 1.92
CA LEU A 205 -14.38 3.84 2.57
C LEU A 205 -14.10 2.53 1.86
N ALA A 206 -13.27 1.69 2.46
CA ALA A 206 -12.95 0.37 1.96
C ALA A 206 -13.90 -0.68 2.54
N ARG A 207 -14.67 -1.33 1.67
CA ARG A 207 -15.60 -2.42 1.99
C ARG A 207 -14.98 -3.73 1.51
N LEU A 208 -14.34 -4.44 2.43
CA LEU A 208 -13.52 -5.61 2.13
C LEU A 208 -14.33 -6.79 1.59
N ASN A 209 -15.55 -6.98 2.10
CA ASN A 209 -16.49 -7.99 1.61
C ASN A 209 -16.96 -7.72 0.17
N ARG A 210 -17.05 -6.46 -0.23
CA ARG A 210 -17.41 -6.03 -1.59
C ARG A 210 -16.20 -5.78 -2.48
N ARG A 211 -14.98 -5.94 -1.94
CA ARG A 211 -13.72 -5.61 -2.61
C ARG A 211 -13.72 -4.22 -3.25
N THR A 212 -14.31 -3.21 -2.60
CA THR A 212 -14.41 -1.86 -3.17
C THR A 212 -13.84 -0.80 -2.24
N VAL A 213 -13.32 0.27 -2.82
CA VAL A 213 -12.96 1.51 -2.11
C VAL A 213 -13.67 2.67 -2.78
N ALA A 214 -14.50 3.38 -2.03
CA ALA A 214 -15.15 4.61 -2.47
C ALA A 214 -14.43 5.82 -1.86
N THR A 215 -14.05 6.78 -2.70
CA THR A 215 -13.36 8.02 -2.31
C THR A 215 -14.36 9.17 -2.25
N TYR A 216 -14.28 9.97 -1.18
CA TYR A 216 -15.10 11.15 -0.94
C TYR A 216 -14.21 12.34 -0.64
N THR A 217 -14.53 13.50 -1.23
CA THR A 217 -13.84 14.77 -0.99
C THR A 217 -14.82 15.94 -1.06
N LEU A 218 -14.36 17.16 -0.79
CA LEU A 218 -15.16 18.37 -1.05
C LEU A 218 -15.29 18.63 -2.55
N PRO A 219 -16.46 19.09 -3.04
CA PRO A 219 -16.68 19.43 -4.44
C PRO A 219 -15.89 20.66 -4.89
#